data_AF-A0A7X0GDX6-F1
#
_entry.id   AF-A0A7X0GDX6-F1
#
_cell.length_a   1.000
_cell.length_b   1.000
_cell.length_c   1.000
_cell.angle_alpha   90.00
_cell.angle_beta   90.00
_cell.angle_gamma   90.00
#
_symmetry.space_group_name_H-M   'P 1'
#
loop_
_entity.id
_entity.type
_entity.pdbx_description
1 polymer ?
#
loop_
_entity_poly.entity_id
_entity_poly.type
_entity_poly.pdbx_seq_one_letter_code
_entity_poly.pdbx_strand_id
1 'polypeptide(L)'
;MNPSPSPIPVTVVAAPPEWWQILSALSPLAVLAAAIVAALVGLLSLRQKARADDRSEWWRRAQWALDASRSRSRSEAEMGQKAIELLGQSDLASREELALLKVGTEDELMAAAKASGTRALAPSQGPASVSSEDRKVQVAAAKARVALDQRLGEDTPGWIVALSQEKPG
;
A
#
# COMPACT_ATOMS: atom_id res chain seq x y z
N MET A 1 -37.08 6.72 -92.24
CA MET A 1 -37.60 6.81 -90.86
C MET A 1 -37.19 5.54 -90.13
N ASN A 2 -36.29 5.62 -89.15
CA ASN A 2 -35.91 4.47 -88.32
C ASN A 2 -36.92 4.38 -87.15
N PRO A 3 -37.52 3.20 -86.87
CA PRO A 3 -38.44 3.07 -85.74
C PRO A 3 -37.66 3.24 -84.43
N SER A 4 -38.14 4.13 -83.55
CA SER A 4 -37.58 4.26 -82.20
C SER A 4 -37.93 2.99 -81.41
N PRO A 5 -36.96 2.33 -80.74
CA PRO A 5 -37.23 1.12 -79.98
C PRO A 5 -38.18 1.43 -78.82
N SER A 6 -39.21 0.60 -78.66
CA SER A 6 -40.16 0.72 -77.56
C SER A 6 -39.50 0.33 -76.23
N PRO A 7 -39.65 1.11 -75.16
CA PRO A 7 -39.02 0.81 -73.89
C PRO A 7 -39.57 -0.49 -73.28
N ILE A 8 -38.68 -1.38 -72.88
CA ILE A 8 -39.02 -2.64 -72.19
C ILE A 8 -39.10 -2.33 -70.69
N PRO A 9 -40.26 -2.54 -70.04
CA PRO A 9 -40.37 -2.35 -68.60
C PRO A 9 -39.59 -3.46 -67.88
N VAL A 10 -38.48 -3.08 -67.23
CA VAL A 10 -37.73 -3.98 -66.33
C VAL A 10 -38.24 -3.75 -64.91
N THR A 11 -39.01 -4.71 -64.39
CA THR A 11 -39.44 -4.71 -62.99
C THR A 11 -38.41 -5.45 -62.14
N VAL A 12 -37.73 -4.75 -61.23
CA VAL A 12 -36.81 -5.36 -60.26
C VAL A 12 -37.63 -5.92 -59.10
N VAL A 13 -37.63 -7.25 -58.96
CA VAL A 13 -38.20 -7.93 -57.79
C VAL A 13 -37.08 -8.14 -56.78
N ALA A 14 -37.21 -7.58 -55.58
CA ALA A 14 -36.25 -7.79 -54.51
C ALA A 14 -36.35 -9.23 -53.98
N ALA A 15 -35.23 -9.97 -54.01
CA ALA A 15 -35.14 -11.28 -53.38
C ALA A 15 -35.08 -11.14 -51.85
N PRO A 16 -35.67 -12.07 -51.08
CA PRO A 16 -35.57 -12.06 -49.63
C PRO A 16 -34.11 -12.25 -49.16
N PRO A 17 -33.73 -11.69 -48.00
CA PRO A 17 -32.36 -11.79 -47.51
C PRO A 17 -32.02 -13.23 -47.11
N GLU A 18 -30.81 -13.65 -47.51
CA GLU A 18 -30.25 -14.95 -47.15
C GLU A 18 -29.73 -14.96 -45.70
N TRP A 19 -29.79 -16.10 -44.97
CA TRP A 19 -29.41 -16.19 -43.53
C TRP A 19 -27.98 -15.68 -43.19
N TRP A 20 -27.08 -15.62 -44.18
CA TRP A 20 -25.69 -15.26 -44.05
C TRP A 20 -25.51 -13.74 -44.18
N GLN A 21 -26.41 -13.07 -44.89
CA GLN A 21 -26.52 -11.60 -44.88
C GLN A 21 -27.08 -11.09 -43.54
N ILE A 22 -27.98 -11.85 -42.92
CA ILE A 22 -28.49 -11.53 -41.57
C ILE A 22 -27.35 -11.64 -40.55
N LEU A 23 -26.50 -12.68 -40.64
CA LEU A 23 -25.34 -12.83 -39.76
C LEU A 23 -24.29 -11.72 -39.97
N SER A 24 -24.00 -11.34 -41.22
CA SER A 24 -22.99 -10.31 -41.49
C SER A 24 -23.43 -8.91 -41.06
N ALA A 25 -24.73 -8.64 -41.01
CA ALA A 25 -25.27 -7.41 -40.44
C ALA A 25 -24.97 -7.26 -38.94
N LEU A 26 -24.73 -8.36 -38.21
CA LEU A 26 -24.32 -8.34 -36.81
C LEU A 26 -22.80 -8.20 -36.62
N SER A 27 -21.98 -8.34 -37.66
CA SER A 27 -20.52 -8.27 -37.55
C SER A 27 -20.01 -6.98 -36.90
N PRO A 28 -20.50 -5.77 -37.25
CA PRO A 28 -20.06 -4.54 -36.59
C PRO A 28 -20.38 -4.52 -35.08
N LEU A 29 -21.53 -5.09 -34.69
CA LEU A 29 -21.92 -5.20 -33.28
C LEU A 29 -21.04 -6.20 -32.53
N ALA A 30 -20.67 -7.32 -33.16
CA ALA A 30 -19.74 -8.29 -32.59
C ALA A 30 -18.35 -7.67 -32.36
N VAL A 31 -17.83 -6.90 -33.34
CA VAL A 31 -16.57 -6.17 -33.20
C VAL A 31 -16.66 -5.12 -32.09
N LEU A 32 -17.76 -4.36 -32.03
CA LEU A 32 -17.99 -3.38 -30.96
C LEU A 32 -18.02 -4.05 -29.58
N ALA A 33 -18.73 -5.17 -29.44
CA ALA A 33 -18.78 -5.93 -28.20
C ALA A 33 -17.40 -6.44 -27.78
N ALA A 34 -16.63 -7.01 -28.72
CA ALA A 34 -15.25 -7.44 -28.47
C ALA A 34 -14.35 -6.27 -28.05
N ALA A 35 -14.47 -5.11 -28.70
CA ALA A 35 -13.73 -3.91 -28.34
C ALA A 35 -14.08 -3.38 -26.94
N ILE A 36 -15.37 -3.40 -26.57
CA ILE A 36 -15.81 -3.02 -25.22
C ILE A 36 -15.23 -3.98 -24.18
N VAL A 37 -15.31 -5.29 -24.40
CA VAL A 37 -14.74 -6.29 -23.49
C VAL A 37 -13.23 -6.09 -23.34
N ALA A 38 -12.51 -5.92 -24.45
CA ALA A 38 -11.08 -5.65 -24.43
C ALA A 38 -10.75 -4.36 -23.64
N ALA A 39 -11.51 -3.29 -23.86
CA ALA A 39 -11.34 -2.03 -23.13
C ALA A 39 -11.59 -2.20 -21.62
N LEU A 40 -12.65 -2.91 -21.23
CA LEU A 40 -12.97 -3.19 -19.84
C LEU A 40 -11.87 -4.02 -19.15
N VAL A 41 -11.40 -5.09 -19.80
CA VAL A 41 -10.30 -5.92 -19.29
C VAL A 41 -9.03 -5.08 -19.14
N GLY A 42 -8.70 -4.26 -20.14
CA GLY A 42 -7.54 -3.35 -20.08
C GLY A 42 -7.63 -2.37 -18.91
N LEU A 43 -8.78 -1.73 -18.71
CA LEU A 43 -9.01 -0.80 -17.61
C LEU A 43 -8.92 -1.47 -16.23
N LEU A 44 -9.49 -2.67 -16.09
CA LEU A 44 -9.41 -3.45 -14.86
C LEU A 44 -7.97 -3.89 -14.58
N SER A 45 -7.23 -4.34 -15.60
CA SER A 45 -5.84 -4.73 -15.49
C SER A 45 -4.95 -3.57 -15.07
N LEU A 46 -5.15 -2.37 -15.61
CA LEU A 46 -4.39 -1.17 -15.21
C LEU A 46 -4.67 -0.78 -13.76
N ARG A 47 -5.94 -0.86 -13.32
CA ARG A 47 -6.30 -0.59 -11.92
C ARG A 47 -5.70 -1.62 -10.95
N GLN A 48 -5.69 -2.90 -11.35
CA GLN A 48 -5.04 -3.95 -10.56
C GLN A 48 -3.53 -3.72 -10.47
N LYS A 49 -2.89 -3.40 -11.60
CA LYS A 49 -1.47 -3.11 -11.67
C LYS A 49 -1.09 -1.90 -10.81
N ALA A 50 -1.84 -0.79 -10.90
CA ALA A 50 -1.58 0.40 -10.08
C ALA A 50 -1.61 0.08 -8.57
N ARG A 51 -2.61 -0.68 -8.11
CA ARG A 51 -2.68 -1.11 -6.69
C ARG A 51 -1.53 -2.03 -6.29
N ALA A 52 -1.13 -2.93 -7.18
CA ALA A 52 0.00 -3.83 -6.93
C ALA A 52 1.31 -3.05 -6.83
N ASP A 53 1.51 -2.07 -7.73
CA ASP A 53 2.67 -1.20 -7.75
C ASP A 53 2.72 -0.35 -6.46
N ASP A 54 1.60 0.28 -6.06
CA ASP A 54 1.51 1.03 -4.79
C ASP A 54 1.90 0.19 -3.56
N ARG A 55 1.43 -1.07 -3.52
CA ARG A 55 1.77 -2.01 -2.44
C ARG A 55 3.24 -2.43 -2.46
N SER A 56 3.81 -2.60 -3.64
CA SER A 56 5.25 -2.92 -3.80
C SER A 56 6.16 -1.79 -3.35
N GLU A 57 5.78 -0.55 -3.68
CA GLU A 57 6.46 0.67 -3.27
C GLU A 57 6.37 0.86 -1.76
N TRP A 58 5.19 0.65 -1.19
CA TRP A 58 4.98 0.67 0.26
C TRP A 58 5.87 -0.38 0.95
N TRP A 59 5.89 -1.62 0.46
CA TRP A 59 6.70 -2.69 1.05
C TRP A 59 8.20 -2.41 0.97
N ARG A 60 8.68 -1.85 -0.16
CA ARG A 60 10.08 -1.44 -0.29
C ARG A 60 10.47 -0.40 0.78
N ARG A 61 9.57 0.55 1.08
CA ARG A 61 9.77 1.53 2.16
C ARG A 61 9.73 0.87 3.54
N ALA A 62 8.84 -0.10 3.75
CA ALA A 62 8.75 -0.86 5.00
C ALA A 62 10.00 -1.70 5.27
N GLN A 63 10.56 -2.35 4.24
CA GLN A 63 11.82 -3.09 4.36
C GLN A 63 12.97 -2.18 4.76
N TRP A 64 13.11 -1.02 4.10
CA TRP A 64 14.13 -0.04 4.48
C TRP A 64 13.93 0.44 5.92
N ALA A 65 12.70 0.78 6.32
CA ALA A 65 12.42 1.24 7.68
C ALA A 65 12.77 0.17 8.73
N LEU A 66 12.46 -1.10 8.46
CA LEU A 66 12.78 -2.24 9.32
C LEU A 66 14.29 -2.51 9.41
N ASP A 67 15.03 -2.38 8.32
CA ASP A 67 16.48 -2.54 8.31
C ASP A 67 17.17 -1.36 9.02
N ALA A 68 16.80 -0.13 8.65
CA ALA A 68 17.29 1.10 9.25
C ALA A 68 17.04 1.13 10.76
N SER A 69 15.86 0.67 11.23
CA SER A 69 15.52 0.61 12.65
C SER A 69 16.47 -0.23 13.50
N ARG A 70 17.21 -1.16 12.87
CA ARG A 70 18.20 -2.04 13.49
C ARG A 70 19.64 -1.62 13.18
N SER A 71 19.82 -0.47 12.53
CA SER A 71 21.15 0.06 12.22
C SER A 71 21.93 0.35 13.49
N ARG A 72 23.25 0.14 13.42
CA ARG A 72 24.16 0.54 14.50
C ARG A 72 24.26 2.06 14.61
N SER A 73 23.95 2.79 13.54
CA SER A 73 23.84 4.24 13.56
C SER A 73 22.55 4.65 14.25
N ARG A 74 22.64 5.32 15.41
CA ARG A 74 21.45 5.74 16.17
C ARG A 74 20.58 6.75 15.43
N SER A 75 21.20 7.61 14.62
CA SER A 75 20.47 8.51 13.72
C SER A 75 19.65 7.73 12.67
N GLU A 76 20.23 6.68 12.08
CA GLU A 76 19.51 5.84 11.10
C GLU A 76 18.42 4.99 11.76
N ALA A 77 18.69 4.44 12.96
CA ALA A 77 17.70 3.74 13.76
C ALA A 77 16.51 4.65 14.12
N GLU A 78 16.76 5.90 14.51
CA GLU A 78 15.70 6.87 14.78
C GLU A 78 14.85 7.14 13.53
N MET A 79 15.49 7.34 12.37
CA MET A 79 14.77 7.54 11.11
C MET A 79 13.95 6.30 10.71
N GLY A 80 14.50 5.09 10.92
CA GLY A 80 13.79 3.85 10.70
C GLY A 80 12.53 3.74 11.57
N GLN A 81 12.63 4.02 12.87
CA GLN A 81 11.49 4.00 13.79
C GLN A 81 10.41 5.04 13.41
N LYS A 82 10.80 6.26 13.02
CA LYS A 82 9.85 7.28 12.51
C LYS A 82 9.19 6.85 11.19
N ALA A 83 9.94 6.21 10.31
CA ALA A 83 9.38 5.67 9.07
C ALA A 83 8.38 4.54 9.35
N ILE A 84 8.65 3.67 10.34
CA ILE A 84 7.70 2.66 10.81
C ILE A 84 6.39 3.32 11.29
N GLU A 85 6.47 4.39 12.09
CA GLU A 85 5.29 5.15 12.55
C GLU A 85 4.44 5.65 11.37
N LEU A 86 5.07 6.33 10.41
CA LEU A 86 4.38 6.86 9.23
C LEU A 86 3.80 5.77 8.33
N LEU A 87 4.54 4.68 8.12
CA LEU A 87 4.09 3.55 7.30
C LEU A 87 2.94 2.78 7.95
N GLY A 88 2.93 2.68 9.29
CA GLY A 88 1.85 2.07 10.06
C GLY A 88 0.52 2.84 9.97
N GLN A 89 0.58 4.15 9.73
CA GLN A 89 -0.61 4.99 9.52
C GLN A 89 -1.16 4.91 8.09
N SER A 90 -0.43 4.33 7.14
CA SER A 90 -0.86 4.19 5.75
C SER A 90 -2.01 3.19 5.59
N ASP A 91 -2.99 3.52 4.74
CA ASP A 91 -4.10 2.63 4.38
C ASP A 91 -3.68 1.40 3.56
N LEU A 92 -2.46 1.40 3.03
CA LEU A 92 -1.89 0.26 2.29
C LEU A 92 -1.43 -0.88 3.21
N ALA A 93 -1.23 -0.60 4.50
CA ALA A 93 -0.76 -1.59 5.47
C ALA A 93 -1.91 -2.48 5.94
N SER A 94 -1.83 -3.77 5.61
CA SER A 94 -2.71 -4.81 6.14
C SER A 94 -2.43 -5.06 7.63
N ARG A 95 -3.33 -5.75 8.33
CA ARG A 95 -3.11 -6.12 9.75
C ARG A 95 -1.84 -6.96 9.96
N GLU A 96 -1.53 -7.87 9.03
CA GLU A 96 -0.31 -8.70 9.10
C GLU A 96 0.95 -7.84 8.95
N GLU A 97 0.92 -6.88 8.04
CA GLU A 97 2.00 -5.93 7.80
C GLU A 97 2.22 -5.01 9.01
N LEU A 98 1.15 -4.53 9.64
CA LEU A 98 1.20 -3.76 10.88
C LEU A 98 1.81 -4.59 12.03
N ALA A 99 1.44 -5.86 12.15
CA ALA A 99 2.02 -6.76 13.15
C ALA A 99 3.52 -6.96 12.92
N LEU A 100 3.98 -7.06 11.66
CA LEU A 100 5.40 -7.17 11.35
C LEU A 100 6.17 -5.87 11.67
N LEU A 101 5.61 -4.71 11.31
CA LEU A 101 6.18 -3.41 11.67
C LEU A 101 6.32 -3.25 13.18
N LYS A 102 5.35 -3.75 13.93
CA LYS A 102 5.32 -3.74 15.41
C LYS A 102 6.49 -4.53 16.01
N VAL A 103 6.82 -5.69 15.46
CA VAL A 103 8.02 -6.46 15.86
C VAL A 103 9.31 -5.64 15.68
N GLY A 104 9.37 -4.76 14.67
CA GLY A 104 10.52 -3.87 14.44
C GLY A 104 10.76 -2.82 15.55
N THR A 105 9.81 -2.62 16.46
CA THR A 105 9.93 -1.68 17.58
C THR A 105 10.38 -2.33 18.88
N GLU A 106 10.32 -3.67 18.97
CA GLU A 106 10.42 -4.40 20.24
C GLU A 106 11.80 -4.32 20.88
N ASP A 107 12.88 -4.41 20.11
CA ASP A 107 14.25 -4.41 20.63
C ASP A 107 14.57 -3.12 21.40
N GLU A 108 14.20 -1.98 20.81
CA GLU A 108 14.44 -0.66 21.39
C GLU A 108 13.53 -0.40 22.61
N LEU A 109 12.30 -0.92 22.59
CA LEU A 109 11.40 -0.88 23.75
C LEU A 109 11.91 -1.75 24.90
N MET A 110 12.44 -2.94 24.60
CA MET A 110 13.06 -3.81 25.60
C MET A 110 14.33 -3.18 26.19
N ALA A 111 15.11 -2.47 25.38
CA ALA A 111 16.25 -1.69 25.85
C ALA A 111 15.80 -0.55 26.78
N ALA A 112 14.72 0.17 26.43
CA ALA A 112 14.14 1.23 27.26
C ALA A 112 13.61 0.70 28.61
N ALA A 113 12.95 -0.45 28.59
CA ALA A 113 12.45 -1.12 29.79
C ALA A 113 13.60 -1.51 30.73
N LYS A 114 14.68 -2.11 30.20
CA LYS A 114 15.88 -2.44 30.97
C LYS A 114 16.53 -1.21 31.60
N ALA A 115 16.69 -0.14 30.82
CA ALA A 115 17.28 1.11 31.31
C ALA A 115 16.46 1.72 32.47
N SER A 116 15.13 1.64 32.38
CA SER A 116 14.22 2.10 33.44
C SER A 116 14.33 1.25 34.71
N GLY A 117 14.45 -0.07 34.56
CA GLY A 117 14.67 -1.00 35.68
C GLY A 117 16.01 -0.77 36.41
N THR A 118 17.10 -0.56 35.66
CA THR A 118 18.42 -0.27 36.24
C THR A 118 18.43 1.02 37.05
N ARG A 119 17.72 2.07 36.59
CA ARG A 119 17.60 3.34 37.32
C ARG A 119 16.90 3.18 38.68
N ALA A 120 15.93 2.27 38.79
CA ALA A 120 15.22 2.02 40.03
C ALA A 120 16.09 1.29 41.09
N LEU A 121 17.06 0.49 40.65
CA LEU A 121 17.89 -0.36 41.52
C LEU A 121 19.15 0.34 42.06
N ALA A 122 19.65 1.40 41.40
CA ALA A 122 20.89 2.08 41.77
C ALA A 122 20.81 3.61 41.65
N PRO A 123 20.09 4.31 42.55
CA PRO A 123 19.98 5.77 42.53
C PRO A 123 21.29 6.53 42.85
N SER A 124 22.31 5.84 43.38
CA SER A 124 23.53 6.46 43.94
C SER A 124 24.78 6.34 43.08
N GLN A 125 24.75 5.56 41.99
CA GLN A 125 25.84 5.55 41.01
C GLN A 125 25.43 6.43 39.83
N GLY A 126 26.21 7.49 39.56
CA GLY A 126 26.01 8.32 38.38
C GLY A 126 25.85 7.42 37.16
N PRO A 127 24.71 7.44 36.47
CA PRO A 127 24.43 6.43 35.48
C PRO A 127 25.47 6.55 34.37
N ALA A 128 25.88 5.42 33.79
CA ALA A 128 26.10 5.42 32.36
C ALA A 128 24.74 5.82 31.75
N SER A 129 24.48 7.12 31.70
CA SER A 129 23.23 7.68 31.20
C SER A 129 23.06 7.11 29.81
N VAL A 130 21.94 6.44 29.56
CA VAL A 130 21.48 6.10 28.20
C VAL A 130 21.85 7.27 27.30
N SER A 131 22.61 7.02 26.24
CA SER A 131 23.08 8.14 25.40
C SER A 131 21.86 8.91 24.90
N SER A 132 21.99 10.23 24.77
CA SER A 132 20.87 11.06 24.28
C SER A 132 20.31 10.49 22.97
N GLU A 133 21.19 9.99 22.10
CA GLU A 133 20.82 9.35 20.83
C GLU A 133 20.01 8.05 21.04
N ASP A 134 20.44 7.14 21.92
CA ASP A 134 19.66 5.92 22.24
C ASP A 134 18.26 6.29 22.75
N ARG A 135 18.15 7.35 23.55
CA ARG A 135 16.86 7.81 24.07
C ARG A 135 15.94 8.30 22.96
N LYS A 136 16.46 9.00 21.95
CA LYS A 136 15.65 9.43 20.78
C LYS A 136 15.09 8.23 20.02
N VAL A 137 15.91 7.20 19.81
CA VAL A 137 15.48 5.96 19.15
C VAL A 137 14.36 5.29 19.95
N GLN A 138 14.50 5.18 21.28
CA GLN A 138 13.49 4.60 22.17
C GLN A 138 12.17 5.37 22.14
N VAL A 139 12.21 6.70 22.14
CA VAL A 139 11.01 7.56 22.02
C VAL A 139 10.35 7.38 20.66
N ALA A 140 11.13 7.32 19.57
CA ALA A 140 10.61 7.07 18.23
C ALA A 140 9.96 5.68 18.12
N ALA A 141 10.59 4.64 18.68
CA ALA A 141 10.04 3.29 18.73
C ALA A 141 8.73 3.24 19.54
N ALA A 142 8.64 3.99 20.65
CA ALA A 142 7.41 4.09 21.43
C ALA A 142 6.26 4.76 20.66
N LYS A 143 6.54 5.82 19.91
CA LYS A 143 5.53 6.47 19.05
C LYS A 143 5.05 5.54 17.94
N ALA A 144 5.99 4.86 17.28
CA ALA A 144 5.66 3.83 16.29
C ALA A 144 4.76 2.74 16.89
N ARG A 145 5.11 2.24 18.09
CA ARG A 145 4.33 1.21 18.80
C ARG A 145 2.90 1.67 19.10
N VAL A 146 2.73 2.90 19.60
CA VAL A 146 1.40 3.49 19.88
C VAL A 146 0.56 3.56 18.60
N ALA A 147 1.14 4.08 17.51
CA ALA A 147 0.43 4.20 16.23
C ALA A 147 0.00 2.83 15.68
N LEU A 148 0.86 1.82 15.80
CA LEU A 148 0.59 0.46 15.35
C LEU A 148 -0.47 -0.23 16.19
N ASP A 149 -0.40 -0.15 17.52
CA ASP A 149 -1.43 -0.71 18.41
C ASP A 149 -2.80 -0.07 18.15
N GLN A 150 -2.86 1.25 17.95
CA GLN A 150 -4.10 1.93 17.60
C GLN A 150 -4.71 1.39 16.30
N ARG A 151 -3.89 1.14 15.26
CA ARG A 151 -4.34 0.58 13.97
C ARG A 151 -4.71 -0.90 14.07
N LEU A 152 -4.09 -1.65 14.97
CA LEU A 152 -4.40 -3.05 15.25
C LEU A 152 -5.63 -3.21 16.16
N GLY A 153 -6.04 -2.15 16.85
CA GLY A 153 -7.11 -2.20 17.87
C GLY A 153 -6.64 -2.85 19.17
N GLU A 154 -5.36 -2.71 19.50
CA GLU A 154 -4.74 -3.23 20.71
C GLU A 154 -4.47 -2.13 21.73
N ASP A 155 -4.41 -2.49 23.01
CA ASP A 155 -4.05 -1.57 24.09
C ASP A 155 -2.52 -1.43 24.20
N THR A 156 -2.02 -0.20 24.12
CA THR A 156 -0.60 0.07 24.35
C THR A 156 -0.29 0.13 25.86
N PRO A 157 0.73 -0.60 26.35
CA PRO A 157 1.18 -0.50 27.75
C PRO A 157 1.47 0.94 28.19
N GLY A 158 1.00 1.32 29.38
CA GLY A 158 1.08 2.72 29.86
C GLY A 158 2.49 3.31 29.94
N TRP A 159 3.52 2.49 30.20
CA TRP A 159 4.91 2.95 30.21
C TRP A 159 5.42 3.30 28.81
N ILE A 160 4.92 2.64 27.75
CA ILE A 160 5.23 2.95 26.35
C ILE A 160 4.56 4.26 25.96
N VAL A 161 3.31 4.46 26.40
CA VAL A 161 2.59 5.73 26.21
C VAL A 161 3.34 6.87 26.91
N ALA A 162 3.79 6.67 28.14
CA ALA A 162 4.59 7.68 28.84
C ALA A 162 5.89 8.01 28.08
N LEU A 163 6.60 6.98 27.60
CA LEU A 163 7.82 7.12 26.83
C LEU A 163 7.59 7.85 25.49
N SER A 164 6.48 7.60 24.81
CA SER A 164 6.16 8.25 23.53
C SER A 164 5.90 9.76 23.67
N GLN A 165 5.53 10.22 24.86
CA GLN A 165 5.29 11.63 25.16
C GLN A 165 6.55 12.38 25.60
N GLU A 166 7.67 11.69 25.82
CA GLU A 166 8.93 12.35 26.15
C GLU A 166 9.43 13.19 24.96
N LYS A 167 10.02 14.36 25.26
CA LYS A 167 10.70 15.16 24.23
C LYS A 167 12.02 14.48 23.86
N PRO A 168 12.27 14.15 22.58
CA PRO A 168 13.60 13.75 22.15
C PRO A 168 14.53 14.94 22.38
N GLY A 169 15.56 14.75 23.22
CA GLY A 169 16.53 15.79 23.57
C GLY A 169 17.48 16.15 22.43
#